data_AF-A0A0N4TCE7-F1
#
_entry.id   AF-A0A0N4TCE7-F1
#
_cell.length_a   1.000
_cell.length_b   1.000
_cell.length_c   1.000
_cell.angle_alpha   90.00
_cell.angle_beta   90.00
_cell.angle_gamma   90.00
#
_symmetry.space_group_name_H-M   'P 1'
#
loop_
_entity.id
_entity.type
_entity.pdbx_description
1 polymer ?
#
loop_
_entity_poly.entity_id
_entity_poly.type
_entity_poly.pdbx_seq_one_letter_code
_entity_poly.pdbx_strand_id
1 'polypeptide(L)' 'MELERQSNVLVVSHQAILRCILAYFDNKNYSELPYLNVPLHTVIKLTPKAYSCQVEMFKFKIDAVNTYRTKKGQQEPL' A
#
# COMPACT_ATOMS: atom_id res chain seq x y z
N MET A 1 -15.16 7.60 4.02
CA MET A 1 -14.04 8.58 4.05
C MET A 1 -14.19 9.59 2.91
N GLU A 2 -13.58 10.78 2.99
CA GLU A 2 -13.62 11.72 1.85
C GLU A 2 -13.01 11.12 0.57
N LEU A 3 -12.01 10.23 0.72
CA LEU A 3 -11.46 9.43 -0.38
C LEU A 3 -12.51 8.60 -1.14
N GLU A 4 -13.63 8.23 -0.52
CA GLU A 4 -14.70 7.46 -1.16
C GLU A 4 -15.73 8.35 -1.87
N ARG A 5 -15.81 9.64 -1.49
CA ARG A 5 -16.71 10.63 -2.11
C ARG A 5 -16.12 11.25 -3.36
N GLN A 6 -14.80 11.29 -3.47
CA GLN A 6 -14.07 11.85 -4.61
C GLN A 6 -13.82 10.76 -5.67
N SER A 7 -13.71 11.17 -6.94
CA SER A 7 -13.46 10.23 -8.05
C SER A 7 -11.96 9.91 -8.19
N ASN A 8 -11.20 10.79 -8.85
CA ASN A 8 -9.77 10.60 -9.09
C ASN A 8 -8.97 11.42 -8.08
N VAL A 9 -8.31 10.75 -7.13
CA VAL A 9 -7.49 11.36 -6.10
C VAL A 9 -6.06 10.80 -6.13
N LEU A 10 -5.07 11.67 -6.06
CA LEU A 10 -3.67 11.30 -5.82
C LEU A 10 -3.29 11.68 -4.39
N VAL A 11 -2.89 10.69 -3.60
CA VAL A 11 -2.39 10.89 -2.24
C VAL A 11 -0.87 10.70 -2.23
N VAL A 12 -0.13 11.77 -1.93
CA VAL A 12 1.32 11.70 -1.68
C VAL A 12 1.55 11.80 -0.18
N SER A 13 2.14 10.76 0.41
CA SER A 13 2.31 10.67 1.86
C SER A 13 3.50 9.77 2.23
N HIS A 14 3.52 9.32 3.49
CA HIS A 14 4.60 8.54 4.08
C HIS A 14 4.22 7.05 4.19
N GLN A 15 5.23 6.19 4.31
CA GLN A 15 5.08 4.73 4.36
C GLN A 15 3.99 4.26 5.35
N ALA A 16 4.00 4.75 6.60
CA ALA A 16 3.02 4.32 7.61
C ALA A 16 1.58 4.74 7.27
N ILE A 17 1.39 5.96 6.74
CA ILE A 17 0.06 6.48 6.39
C ILE A 17 -0.48 5.71 5.18
N LEU A 18 0.36 5.48 4.17
CA LEU A 18 -0.01 4.72 2.98
C LEU A 18 -0.38 3.28 3.31
N ARG A 19 0.27 2.65 4.30
CA ARG A 19 -0.13 1.33 4.80
C ARG A 19 -1.53 1.33 5.40
N CYS A 20 -1.90 2.36 6.16
CA CYS A 20 -3.25 2.48 6.71
C CYS A 20 -4.31 2.62 5.61
N ILE A 21 -4.03 3.47 4.60
CA ILE A 21 -4.94 3.67 3.46
C ILE A 21 -5.07 2.37 2.66
N LEU A 22 -3.95 1.71 2.35
CA LEU A 22 -3.95 0.45 1.61
C LEU A 22 -4.68 -0.66 2.39
N ALA A 23 -4.44 -0.79 3.70
CA ALA A 23 -5.11 -1.79 4.53
C ALA A 23 -6.63 -1.59 4.56
N TYR A 24 -7.09 -0.34 4.56
CA TYR A 24 -8.51 -0.01 4.52
C TYR A 24 -9.16 -0.48 3.22
N PHE A 25 -8.56 -0.20 2.06
CA PHE A 25 -9.12 -0.59 0.76
C PHE A 25 -8.93 -2.07 0.42
N ASP A 26 -7.82 -2.69 0.84
CA ASP A 26 -7.48 -4.10 0.58
C ASP A 26 -7.95 -5.05 1.69
N ASN A 27 -8.78 -4.55 2.62
CA ASN A 27 -9.38 -5.29 3.74
C ASN A 27 -8.35 -6.09 4.57
N LYS A 28 -7.22 -5.48 4.90
CA LYS A 28 -6.13 -6.09 5.68
C LYS A 28 -6.34 -5.90 7.18
N ASN A 29 -6.00 -6.93 7.96
CA ASN A 29 -6.14 -6.86 9.41
C ASN A 29 -5.01 -6.06 10.09
N TYR A 30 -5.19 -5.75 11.37
CA TYR A 30 -4.23 -5.00 12.19
C TYR A 30 -2.86 -5.68 12.33
N SER A 31 -2.78 -7.00 12.19
CA SER A 31 -1.52 -7.74 12.32
C SER A 31 -0.67 -7.68 11.04
N GLU A 32 -1.31 -7.49 9.89
CA GLU A 32 -0.68 -7.31 8.58
C GLU A 32 -0.38 -5.83 8.27
N LEU A 33 -1.24 -4.90 8.69
CA LEU A 33 -1.16 -3.47 8.37
C LEU A 33 0.26 -2.88 8.55
N PRO A 34 0.98 -3.12 9.68
CA PRO A 34 2.32 -2.55 9.88
C PRO A 34 3.37 -3.10 8.90
N TYR A 35 3.09 -4.22 8.26
CA TYR A 35 4.01 -4.97 7.40
C TYR A 35 3.56 -5.01 5.94
N LEU A 36 2.58 -4.19 5.54
CA LEU A 36 2.26 -4.01 4.13
C LEU A 36 3.42 -3.36 3.39
N ASN A 37 3.71 -3.87 2.20
CA ASN A 37 4.79 -3.35 1.37
C ASN A 37 4.34 -2.10 0.61
N VAL A 38 5.03 -0.99 0.84
CA VAL A 38 4.80 0.30 0.17
C VAL A 38 6.18 0.80 -0.29
N PRO A 39 6.66 0.34 -1.45
CA PRO A 39 7.99 0.67 -1.93
C PRO A 39 8.07 2.13 -2.39
N LEU A 40 9.26 2.72 -2.26
CA LEU A 40 9.54 4.05 -2.80
C LEU A 40 9.41 4.06 -4.33
N HIS A 41 9.17 5.25 -4.89
CA HIS A 41 9.05 5.51 -6.34
C HIS A 41 8.08 4.57 -7.09
N THR A 42 7.02 4.14 -6.40
CA THR A 42 6.00 3.25 -6.95
C THR A 42 4.62 3.86 -6.73
N VAL A 43 3.86 4.03 -7.81
CA VAL A 43 2.45 4.43 -7.71
C VAL A 43 1.63 3.18 -7.45
N ILE A 44 0.82 3.21 -6.39
CA ILE A 44 -0.13 2.15 -6.06
C ILE A 44 -1.51 2.65 -6.49
N LYS A 45 -2.04 2.10 -7.59
CA LYS A 45 -3.37 2.42 -8.09
C LYS A 45 -4.38 1.49 -7.43
N LEU A 46 -5.37 2.09 -6.79
CA LEU A 46 -6.50 1.41 -6.16
C LEU A 46 -7.71 1.60 -7.07
N THR A 47 -8.31 0.50 -7.52
CA THR A 47 -9.56 0.52 -8.29
C THR A 47 -10.62 -0.22 -7.48
N PRO A 48 -11.50 0.51 -6.77
CA PRO A 48 -12.59 -0.08 -6.00
C PRO A 48 -13.53 -0.90 -6.91
N LYS A 49 -13.85 -2.12 -6.49
CA LYS A 49 -14.87 -3.01 -7.06
C LYS A 49 -15.93 -3.30 -6.00
N ALA A 50 -17.01 -3.98 -6.37
CA ALA A 50 -18.16 -4.22 -5.49
C ALA A 50 -17.81 -4.84 -4.11
N TYR A 51 -16.82 -5.74 -4.05
CA TYR A 51 -16.43 -6.45 -2.81
C TYR A 51 -14.92 -6.50 -2.57
N SER A 52 -14.14 -5.84 -3.42
CA SER A 52 -12.68 -5.87 -3.35
C SER A 52 -12.09 -4.59 -3.92
N CYS A 53 -10.81 -4.37 -3.67
CA CYS A 53 -10.05 -3.34 -4.36
C CYS A 53 -9.03 -4.02 -5.26
N GLN A 54 -8.99 -3.66 -6.53
CA GLN A 54 -7.89 -4.07 -7.39
C GLN A 54 -6.70 -3.15 -7.14
N VAL A 55 -5.57 -3.76 -6.77
CA VAL A 55 -4.32 -3.06 -6.48
C VAL A 55 -3.35 -3.30 -7.63
N GLU A 56 -2.86 -2.23 -8.24
CA GLU A 56 -1.84 -2.28 -9.29
C GLU A 56 -0.64 -1.41 -8.90
N MET A 57 0.58 -1.91 -9.08
CA MET A 57 1.81 -1.18 -8.74
C MET A 57 2.58 -0.77 -9.99
N PHE A 58 2.85 0.52 -10.13
CA PHE A 58 3.61 1.09 -11.24
C PHE A 58 4.92 1.65 -10.70
N LYS A 59 6.00 0.88 -10.84
CA LYS A 59 7.34 1.28 -10.42
C LYS A 59 7.99 2.19 -11.46
N PHE A 60 8.45 3.35 -11.05
CA PHE A 60 9.23 4.23 -11.93
C PHE A 60 10.66 3.71 -12.10
N LYS A 61 11.29 4.02 -13.23
CA LYS A 61 12.69 3.70 -13.52
C LYS A 61 13.64 4.67 -12.79
N ILE A 62 13.49 4.78 -11.48
CA ILE A 62 14.29 5.63 -10.59
C ILE A 62 14.63 4.81 -9.35
N ASP A 63 15.92 4.60 -9.11
CA ASP A 63 16.39 3.81 -7.98
C ASP A 63 16.07 4.50 -6.63
N ALA A 64 15.86 3.67 -5.61
CA ALA A 64 15.60 4.11 -4.24
C ALA A 64 16.07 3.04 -3.26
N VAL A 65 16.39 3.48 -2.04
CA VAL A 65 16.66 2.57 -0.92
C VAL A 65 15.41 1.77 -0.54
N ASN A 66 15.60 0.57 0.00
CA ASN A 66 14.51 -0.21 0.56
C ASN A 66 14.28 0.16 2.04
N THR A 67 13.09 0.66 2.35
CA THR A 67 12.67 1.04 3.71
C THR A 67 11.71 0.04 4.36
N TYR A 68 11.44 -1.08 3.69
CA TYR A 68 10.63 -2.16 4.23
C TYR A 68 11.38 -2.91 5.34
N ARG A 69 10.64 -3.30 6.39
CA ARG A 69 11.14 -4.14 7.48
C ARG A 69 10.13 -5.24 7.75
N THR A 70 10.57 -6.49 7.68
CA THR A 70 9.76 -7.67 7.94
C THR A 70 9.45 -7.82 9.43
N LYS A 71 8.39 -8.57 9.73
CA LYS A 71 8.05 -8.95 11.10
C LYS A 71 9.12 -9.88 11.65
N LYS A 72 9.68 -9.55 12.82
CA LYS A 72 10.64 -10.43 13.51
C LYS A 72 10.00 -11.82 13.72
N GLY A 73 10.66 -12.87 13.22
CA GLY A 73 10.20 -14.26 13.33
C GLY A 73 9.49 -14.83 12.09
N GLN A 74 9.28 -14.04 11.03
CA GLN A 74 8.87 -14.53 9.72
C GLN A 74 10.07 -14.39 8.77
N GLN A 75 10.75 -15.50 8.48
CA GLN A 75 11.78 -15.56 7.42
C GLN A 75 11.08 -15.41 6.05
N GLU A 76 11.67 -14.64 5.14
CA GLU A 76 11.24 -14.66 3.73
C GLU A 76 11.43 -16.09 3.20
N PRO A 77 10.47 -16.65 2.44
CA PRO A 77 10.75 -17.82 1.62
C PRO A 77 11.89 -17.46 0.66
N LEU A 78 12.91 -18.33 0.61
CA LEU A 78 14.01 -18.28 -0.36
C LEU A 78 13.51 -18.19 -1.80
#